data_AF-A0A962C810-F1
#
_entry.id   AF-A0A962C810-F1
#
_cell.length_a   1.000
_cell.length_b   1.000
_cell.length_c   1.000
_cell.angle_alpha   90.00
_cell.angle_beta   90.00
_cell.angle_gamma   90.00
#
_symmetry.space_group_name_H-M   'P 1'
#
loop_
_entity.id
_entity.type
_entity.pdbx_description
1 polymer ?
#
loop_
_entity_poly.entity_id
_entity_poly.type
_entity_poly.pdbx_seq_one_letter_code
_entity_poly.pdbx_strand_id
1 'polypeptide(L)'
;IVGGVAMYALATHQGSPDALLLAFITWLAMAASCGVAGIVGAGVPQVLRQLGADPATASSIFLTKATDIVSLAMFLSLAAWLVVR
;
A
#
# COMPACT_ATOMS: atom_id res chain seq x y z
N ILE A 1 -0.32 8.32 7.06
CA ILE A 1 -0.76 8.81 8.40
C ILE A 1 -2.13 8.23 8.75
N VAL A 2 -3.20 8.54 8.00
CA VAL A 2 -4.56 8.07 8.27
C VAL A 2 -4.65 6.55 8.48
N GLY A 3 -4.04 5.75 7.59
CA GLY A 3 -4.06 4.28 7.72
C GLY A 3 -3.40 3.76 9.01
N GLY A 4 -2.33 4.40 9.49
CA GLY A 4 -1.69 4.03 10.77
C GLY A 4 -2.55 4.39 11.98
N VAL A 5 -3.18 5.57 11.97
CA VAL A 5 -4.11 5.99 13.03
C VAL A 5 -5.34 5.08 13.08
N ALA A 6 -5.89 4.73 11.92
CA ALA A 6 -7.02 3.81 11.81
C ALA A 6 -6.67 2.42 12.36
N MET A 7 -5.48 1.90 12.02
CA MET A 7 -5.02 0.61 12.55
C MET A 7 -4.71 0.66 14.05
N TYR A 8 -4.18 1.76 14.56
CA TYR A 8 -4.02 1.94 16.01
C TYR A 8 -5.37 1.91 16.73
N ALA A 9 -6.36 2.67 16.23
CA ALA A 9 -7.71 2.67 16.80
C ALA A 9 -8.33 1.26 16.76
N LEU A 10 -8.28 0.57 15.62
CA LEU A 10 -8.85 -0.77 15.49
C LEU A 10 -8.13 -1.82 16.36
N ALA A 11 -6.80 -1.77 16.44
CA ALA A 11 -6.03 -2.72 17.24
C ALA A 11 -6.23 -2.50 18.75
N THR A 12 -6.33 -1.24 19.18
CA THR A 12 -6.66 -0.90 20.58
C THR A 12 -8.08 -1.32 20.94
N HIS A 13 -9.06 -1.15 20.04
CA HIS A 13 -10.43 -1.65 20.24
C HIS A 13 -10.50 -3.18 20.33
N GLN A 14 -9.57 -3.90 19.67
CA GLN A 14 -9.47 -5.36 19.73
C GLN A 14 -8.61 -5.86 20.90
N GLY A 15 -8.08 -4.97 21.75
CA GLY A 15 -7.24 -5.34 22.89
C GLY A 15 -5.90 -5.96 22.49
N SER A 16 -5.44 -5.75 21.26
CA SER A 16 -4.17 -6.31 20.78
C SER A 16 -2.97 -5.62 21.45
N PRO A 17 -2.05 -6.35 22.11
CA PRO A 17 -0.90 -5.75 22.80
C PRO A 17 0.05 -5.02 21.84
N ASP A 18 0.13 -5.46 20.58
CA ASP A 18 1.02 -4.91 19.55
C ASP A 18 0.40 -3.76 18.74
N ALA A 19 -0.61 -3.07 19.27
CA ALA A 19 -1.35 -2.03 18.55
C ALA A 19 -0.45 -0.91 17.97
N LEU A 20 0.56 -0.47 18.72
CA LEU A 20 1.53 0.54 18.25
C LEU A 20 2.39 0.03 17.10
N LEU A 21 2.83 -1.23 17.17
CA LEU A 21 3.70 -1.83 16.19
C LEU A 21 2.95 -2.12 14.89
N LEU A 22 1.71 -2.63 14.97
CA LEU A 22 0.82 -2.77 13.81
C LEU A 22 0.54 -1.42 13.13
N ALA A 23 0.25 -0.38 13.90
CA ALA A 23 0.03 0.96 13.37
C ALA A 23 1.25 1.51 12.62
N PHE A 24 2.46 1.27 13.15
CA PHE A 24 3.71 1.64 12.51
C PHE A 24 3.94 0.86 11.20
N ILE A 25 3.71 -0.45 11.21
CA ILE A 25 3.81 -1.29 10.01
C ILE A 25 2.84 -0.81 8.92
N THR A 26 1.58 -0.54 9.26
CA THR A 26 0.59 -0.04 8.31
C THR A 26 0.98 1.32 7.77
N TRP A 27 1.49 2.21 8.63
CA TRP A 27 1.95 3.52 8.20
C TRP A 27 3.08 3.42 7.16
N LEU A 28 4.05 2.54 7.39
CA LEU A 28 5.15 2.31 6.46
C LEU A 28 4.68 1.68 5.14
N ALA A 29 3.83 0.65 5.23
CA ALA A 29 3.28 -0.03 4.05
C ALA A 29 2.48 0.93 3.14
N MET A 30 1.67 1.80 3.74
CA MET A 30 0.91 2.80 3.01
C MET A 30 1.81 3.89 2.42
N ALA A 31 2.86 4.31 3.12
CA ALA A 31 3.84 5.26 2.56
C ALA A 31 4.54 4.70 1.33
N ALA A 32 4.96 3.43 1.38
CA ALA A 32 5.55 2.73 0.23
C ALA A 32 4.57 2.62 -0.93
N SER A 33 3.31 2.25 -0.66
CA SER A 33 2.25 2.17 -1.66
C SER A 33 2.00 3.52 -2.35
N CYS A 34 1.93 4.62 -1.60
CA CYS A 34 1.81 5.97 -2.18
C CYS A 34 3.02 6.35 -3.05
N GLY A 35 4.23 5.94 -2.67
CA GLY A 35 5.43 6.13 -3.48
C GLY A 35 5.32 5.41 -4.83
N VAL A 36 4.92 4.13 -4.80
CA VAL A 36 4.70 3.35 -6.03
C VAL A 36 3.54 3.91 -6.85
N ALA A 37 2.47 4.38 -6.20
CA ALA A 37 1.34 5.01 -6.87
C ALA A 37 1.78 6.21 -7.73
N GLY A 38 2.69 7.04 -7.23
CA GLY A 38 3.24 8.16 -7.99
C GLY A 38 4.02 7.72 -9.22
N ILE A 39 4.90 6.72 -9.06
CA ILE A 39 5.73 6.18 -10.15
C ILE A 39 4.86 5.52 -11.23
N VAL A 40 3.94 4.65 -10.81
CA VAL A 40 3.05 3.89 -11.70
C VAL A 40 2.03 4.84 -12.35
N GLY A 41 1.47 5.78 -11.60
CA GLY A 41 0.51 6.75 -12.11
C GLY A 41 1.08 7.67 -13.19
N ALA A 42 2.36 8.04 -13.09
CA ALA A 42 3.05 8.84 -14.11
C ALA A 42 3.64 7.99 -15.25
N GLY A 43 4.15 6.79 -14.95
CA GLY A 43 4.85 5.95 -15.92
C GLY A 43 3.94 5.12 -16.82
N VAL A 44 2.85 4.56 -16.29
CA VAL A 44 1.92 3.69 -17.06
C VAL A 44 1.29 4.40 -18.26
N PRO A 45 0.82 5.66 -18.17
CA PRO A 45 0.26 6.38 -19.32
C PRO A 45 1.29 6.60 -20.43
N GLN A 46 2.55 6.85 -20.07
CA GLN A 46 3.65 7.07 -21.03
C GLN A 46 3.97 5.79 -21.80
N VAL A 47 4.02 4.64 -21.11
CA VAL A 47 4.30 3.33 -21.72
C VAL A 47 3.13 2.87 -22.58
N LEU A 48 1.88 3.01 -22.11
CA LEU A 48 0.70 2.62 -22.91
C LEU A 48 0.55 3.46 -24.17
N ARG A 49 0.86 4.76 -24.10
CA ARG A 49 0.84 5.64 -25.27
C ARG A 49 1.86 5.24 -26.33
N GLN A 50 3.00 4.66 -25.92
CA GLN A 50 4.00 4.11 -26.85
C GLN A 50 3.53 2.77 -27.48
N LEU A 51 2.69 2.01 -26.78
CA LEU A 51 2.15 0.73 -27.26
C LEU A 51 0.82 0.88 -28.04
N GLY A 52 0.29 2.10 -28.19
CA GLY A 52 -0.96 2.37 -28.92
C GLY A 52 -2.24 1.91 -28.21
N ALA A 53 -2.17 1.60 -26.91
CA ALA A 53 -3.30 1.16 -26.10
C ALA A 53 -3.97 2.34 -25.36
N ASP A 54 -5.25 2.22 -25.06
CA ASP A 54 -6.06 3.29 -24.48
C ASP A 54 -5.67 3.55 -23.00
N PRO A 55 -4.98 4.66 -22.68
CA PRO A 55 -4.32 4.87 -21.40
C PRO A 55 -5.29 5.21 -20.27
N ALA A 56 -6.48 5.70 -20.58
CA ALA A 56 -7.44 6.17 -19.58
C ALA A 56 -8.04 5.03 -18.74
N THR A 57 -8.48 3.94 -19.38
CA THR A 57 -9.14 2.82 -18.67
C THR A 57 -8.12 1.86 -18.06
N ALA A 58 -6.99 1.65 -18.72
CA ALA A 58 -5.96 0.73 -18.25
C ALA A 58 -5.13 1.31 -17.10
N SER A 59 -4.85 2.63 -17.10
CA SER A 59 -3.98 3.23 -16.07
C SER A 59 -4.53 3.09 -14.65
N SER A 60 -5.84 3.28 -14.45
CA SER A 60 -6.46 3.13 -13.13
C SER A 60 -6.43 1.68 -12.64
N ILE A 61 -6.66 0.71 -13.53
CA ILE A 61 -6.61 -0.71 -13.18
C ILE A 61 -5.19 -1.13 -12.79
N PHE A 62 -4.18 -0.73 -13.57
CA PHE A 62 -2.78 -1.03 -13.25
C PHE A 62 -2.31 -0.33 -11.98
N LEU A 63 -2.69 0.94 -11.80
CA LEU A 63 -2.34 1.71 -10.62
C LEU A 63 -2.88 1.04 -9.36
N THR A 64 -4.19 0.78 -9.29
CA THR A 64 -4.81 0.20 -8.10
C THR A 64 -4.25 -1.18 -7.79
N LYS A 65 -4.04 -2.03 -8.81
CA LYS A 65 -3.40 -3.35 -8.63
C LYS A 65 -1.98 -3.24 -8.09
N ALA A 66 -1.17 -2.34 -8.63
CA ALA A 66 0.20 -2.16 -8.17
C ALA A 66 0.23 -1.67 -6.72
N THR A 67 -0.60 -0.69 -6.38
CA THR A 67 -0.68 -0.14 -5.01
C THR A 67 -1.25 -1.15 -4.01
N ASP A 68 -2.19 -2.00 -4.43
CA ASP A 68 -2.75 -3.08 -3.61
C ASP A 68 -1.69 -4.14 -3.33
N ILE A 69 -1.01 -4.64 -4.36
CA ILE A 69 0.04 -5.66 -4.20
C ILE A 69 1.16 -5.14 -3.31
N VAL A 70 1.62 -3.90 -3.52
CA VAL A 70 2.70 -3.31 -2.72
C VAL A 70 2.29 -3.12 -1.27
N SER A 71 1.10 -2.59 -1.01
CA SER A 71 0.63 -2.36 0.37
C SER A 71 0.43 -3.67 1.13
N LEU A 72 -0.21 -4.66 0.51
CA LEU A 72 -0.41 -5.99 1.11
C LEU A 72 0.91 -6.73 1.31
N ALA A 73 1.80 -6.73 0.32
CA ALA A 73 3.10 -7.39 0.42
C ALA A 73 3.99 -6.75 1.49
N MET A 74 4.05 -5.41 1.56
CA MET A 74 4.77 -4.69 2.63
C MET A 74 4.17 -4.98 4.00
N PHE A 75 2.84 -4.89 4.14
CA PHE A 75 2.20 -5.12 5.43
C PHE A 75 2.42 -6.56 5.92
N LEU A 76 2.19 -7.57 5.08
CA LEU A 76 2.40 -8.98 5.46
C LEU A 76 3.87 -9.27 5.74
N SER A 77 4.80 -8.78 4.92
CA SER A 77 6.23 -9.04 5.14
C SER A 77 6.72 -8.40 6.43
N LEU A 78 6.35 -7.15 6.72
CA LEU A 78 6.72 -6.49 7.98
C LEU A 78 6.02 -7.11 9.19
N ALA A 79 4.77 -7.56 9.07
CA ALA A 79 4.08 -8.21 10.19
C ALA A 79 4.67 -9.60 10.47
N ALA A 80 4.88 -10.42 9.43
CA ALA A 80 5.55 -11.71 9.56
C ALA A 80 6.97 -11.57 10.10
N TRP A 81 7.66 -10.49 9.71
CA TRP A 81 8.94 -10.16 10.31
C TRP A 81 8.72 -9.63 11.73
N LEU A 82 8.20 -8.44 12.03
CA LEU A 82 8.26 -7.86 13.39
C LEU A 82 7.32 -8.49 14.45
N VAL A 83 6.20 -9.11 14.08
CA VAL A 83 5.18 -9.58 15.05
C VAL A 83 5.31 -11.07 15.37
N VAL A 84 5.64 -11.90 14.37
CA VAL A 84 5.59 -13.37 14.50
C VAL A 84 6.88 -13.96 15.11
N ARG A 85 7.94 -13.16 15.27
CA ARG A 85 9.15 -13.56 16.00
C ARG A 85 9.20 -12.88 17.35
#